data_AF-A0A970JFB8-F1
#
_entry.id   AF-A0A970JFB8-F1
#
_cell.length_a   1.000
_cell.length_b   1.000
_cell.length_c   1.000
_cell.angle_alpha   90.00
_cell.angle_beta   90.00
_cell.angle_gamma   90.00
#
_symmetry.space_group_name_H-M   'P 1'
#
loop_
_entity.id
_entity.type
_entity.pdbx_description
1 polymer ?
#
loop_
_entity_poly.entity_id
_entity_poly.type
_entity_poly.pdbx_seq_one_letter_code
_entity_poly.pdbx_strand_id
1 'polypeptide(L)'
;MLDELVVLHRGAHVEGEVASYIPELKKGNPALAGIAVWGPDGLVAAGDTQVPLSLQSISKIITLMVVLADRGEAEVFSRVGS
;
A
#
# COMPACT_ATOMS: atom_id res chain seq x y z
N MET A 1 9.56 -18.95 -4.67
CA MET A 1 10.03 -17.81 -3.85
C MET A 1 8.90 -16.92 -3.35
N LEU A 2 8.27 -16.05 -4.16
CA LEU A 2 7.19 -15.16 -3.64
C LEU A 2 5.94 -15.94 -3.18
N ASP A 3 5.52 -16.96 -3.92
CA ASP A 3 4.39 -17.81 -3.50
C ASP A 3 4.66 -18.52 -2.17
N GLU A 4 5.87 -19.03 -1.98
CA GLU A 4 6.30 -19.68 -0.72
C GLU A 4 6.26 -18.69 0.45
N LEU A 5 6.68 -17.44 0.24
CA LEU A 5 6.60 -16.39 1.26
C LEU A 5 5.13 -16.08 1.63
N VAL A 6 4.25 -15.96 0.64
CA VAL A 6 2.82 -15.74 0.90
C VAL A 6 2.23 -16.90 1.69
N VAL A 7 2.52 -18.14 1.31
CA VAL A 7 2.05 -19.34 2.02
C VAL A 7 2.58 -19.37 3.46
N LEU A 8 3.88 -19.13 3.65
CA LEU A 8 4.53 -19.15 4.96
C LEU A 8 3.93 -18.12 5.93
N HIS A 9 3.60 -16.92 5.44
CA HIS A 9 3.17 -15.81 6.29
C HIS A 9 1.65 -15.55 6.33
N ARG A 10 0.84 -16.26 5.54
CA ARG A 10 -0.62 -16.05 5.49
C ARG A 10 -1.30 -16.15 6.87
N GLY A 11 -0.79 -17.00 7.75
CA GLY A 11 -1.33 -17.19 9.10
C GLY A 11 -1.20 -15.98 10.03
N ALA A 12 -0.29 -15.05 9.76
CA ALA A 12 0.03 -13.93 10.65
C ALA A 12 -1.13 -12.92 10.82
N HIS A 13 -2.17 -12.98 9.97
CA HIS A 13 -3.33 -12.10 10.09
C HIS A 13 -4.06 -12.20 11.43
N VAL A 14 -3.91 -13.29 12.17
CA VAL A 14 -4.49 -13.46 13.52
C VAL A 14 -3.85 -12.57 14.58
N GLU A 15 -2.68 -12.00 14.29
CA GLU A 15 -1.95 -11.09 15.20
C GLU A 15 -2.42 -9.63 15.08
N GLY A 16 -3.35 -9.33 14.17
CA GLY A 16 -3.82 -7.97 13.92
C GLY A 16 -5.32 -7.89 13.63
N GLU A 17 -5.79 -6.66 13.43
CA GLU A 17 -7.20 -6.37 13.11
C GLU A 17 -7.31 -5.39 11.94
N VAL A 18 -8.38 -5.53 11.15
CA VAL A 18 -8.69 -4.55 10.10
C VAL A 18 -9.15 -3.22 10.71
N ALA A 19 -8.86 -2.12 10.03
CA ALA A 19 -9.27 -0.79 10.47
C ALA A 19 -10.79 -0.70 10.62
N SER A 20 -11.25 -0.24 11.80
CA SER A 20 -12.67 -0.24 12.17
C SER A 20 -13.30 1.16 12.27
N TYR A 21 -12.48 2.22 12.20
CA TYR A 21 -12.95 3.61 12.31
C TYR A 21 -13.68 4.12 11.06
N ILE A 22 -13.48 3.49 9.90
CA ILE A 22 -14.27 3.70 8.68
C ILE A 22 -15.12 2.43 8.45
N PRO A 23 -16.46 2.52 8.37
CA PRO A 23 -17.34 1.35 8.22
C PRO A 23 -16.98 0.45 7.04
N GLU A 24 -16.55 1.04 5.93
CA GLU A 24 -16.20 0.29 4.72
C GLU A 24 -14.89 -0.52 4.87
N LEU A 25 -13.92 -0.01 5.63
CA LEU A 25 -12.66 -0.71 5.89
C LEU A 25 -12.84 -1.93 6.81
N LYS A 26 -13.83 -1.87 7.70
CA LYS A 26 -14.18 -2.99 8.59
C LYS A 26 -14.62 -4.24 7.82
N LYS A 27 -15.08 -4.08 6.57
CA LYS A 27 -15.50 -5.20 5.70
C LYS A 27 -14.33 -5.94 5.05
N GLY A 28 -13.10 -5.45 5.22
CA GLY A 28 -11.90 -6.08 4.67
C GLY A 28 -11.69 -7.50 5.20
N ASN A 29 -11.20 -8.40 4.35
CA ASN A 29 -10.85 -9.77 4.75
C ASN A 29 -9.40 -9.78 5.27
N PRO A 30 -9.15 -10.03 6.57
CA PRO A 30 -7.81 -10.02 7.16
C PRO A 30 -6.89 -11.11 6.59
N ALA A 31 -7.45 -12.18 6.02
CA ALA A 31 -6.68 -13.29 5.47
C ALA A 31 -6.12 -13.04 4.06
N LEU A 32 -6.44 -11.91 3.44
CA LEU A 32 -5.89 -11.53 2.14
C LEU A 32 -4.42 -11.14 2.28
N ALA A 33 -3.57 -11.73 1.45
CA ALA A 33 -2.15 -11.44 1.42
C ALA A 33 -1.63 -11.51 -0.02
N GLY A 34 -1.05 -10.41 -0.50
CA GLY A 34 -0.45 -10.31 -1.83
C GLY A 34 0.85 -9.51 -1.77
N ILE A 35 1.81 -9.91 -2.60
CA ILE A 35 3.09 -9.21 -2.75
C ILE A 35 3.42 -9.11 -4.23
N ALA A 36 3.98 -7.98 -4.63
CA ALA A 36 4.48 -7.78 -5.98
C ALA A 36 5.78 -6.98 -5.95
N VAL A 37 6.69 -7.33 -6.85
CA VAL A 37 8.01 -6.71 -6.97
C VAL A 37 8.22 -6.34 -8.44
N TRP A 38 8.52 -5.06 -8.68
CA TRP A 38 8.90 -4.55 -9.99
C TRP A 38 10.43 -4.46 -10.07
N GLY A 39 11.04 -5.24 -10.96
CA GLY A 39 12.48 -5.25 -11.18
C GLY A 39 12.85 -5.01 -12.66
N PRO A 40 14.14 -5.12 -13.01
CA PRO A 40 14.61 -4.97 -14.39
C PRO A 40 13.92 -5.92 -15.39
N ASP A 41 13.54 -7.12 -14.93
CA ASP A 41 12.90 -8.16 -15.73
C ASP A 41 11.35 -8.04 -15.76
N GLY A 42 10.81 -6.99 -15.14
CA GLY A 42 9.37 -6.73 -15.06
C GLY A 42 8.75 -7.03 -13.70
N LEU A 43 7.43 -7.21 -13.70
CA LEU A 43 6.62 -7.45 -12.52
C LEU A 43 6.54 -8.94 -12.19
N VAL A 44 6.89 -9.30 -10.96
CA VAL A 44 6.59 -10.63 -10.39
C VAL A 44 5.64 -10.43 -9.21
N ALA A 45 4.57 -11.22 -9.16
CA ALA A 45 3.50 -11.06 -8.17
C ALA A 45 3.02 -12.43 -7.67
N ALA A 46 2.61 -12.51 -6.40
CA ALA A 46 2.10 -13.73 -5.77
C ALA A 46 1.01 -13.41 -4.73
N GLY A 47 0.07 -14.35 -4.54
CA GLY A 47 -1.05 -14.17 -3.63
C GLY A 47 -2.20 -13.32 -4.20
N ASP A 48 -2.93 -12.64 -3.33
CA ASP A 48 -4.20 -11.96 -3.61
C ASP A 48 -4.03 -10.59 -4.31
N THR A 49 -3.14 -10.52 -5.29
CA THR A 49 -2.66 -9.26 -5.93
C THR A 49 -3.67 -8.58 -6.85
N GLN A 50 -4.74 -9.29 -7.22
CA GLN A 50 -5.81 -8.76 -8.06
C GLN A 50 -6.97 -8.18 -7.25
N VAL A 51 -6.92 -8.26 -5.91
CA VAL A 51 -7.95 -7.67 -5.05
C VAL A 51 -7.71 -6.17 -4.92
N PRO A 52 -8.65 -5.31 -5.38
CA PRO A 52 -8.50 -3.87 -5.23
C PRO A 52 -8.54 -3.46 -3.76
N LEU A 53 -7.70 -2.49 -3.40
CA LEU A 53 -7.68 -1.87 -2.07
C LEU A 53 -7.48 -0.37 -2.20
N SER A 54 -7.97 0.38 -1.21
CA SER A 54 -7.77 1.83 -1.14
C SER A 54 -6.31 2.16 -0.79
N LEU A 55 -5.73 3.18 -1.43
CA LEU A 55 -4.34 3.59 -1.16
C LEU A 55 -4.12 4.11 0.27
N GLN A 56 -5.13 4.68 0.92
CA GLN A 56 -5.00 5.28 2.26
C GLN A 56 -3.81 6.27 2.30
N SER A 57 -3.00 6.27 3.35
CA SER A 57 -1.86 7.18 3.49
C SER A 57 -0.79 7.04 2.39
N ILE A 58 -0.76 5.96 1.61
CA ILE A 58 0.14 5.83 0.44
C ILE A 58 -0.13 6.96 -0.57
N SER A 59 -1.40 7.40 -0.69
CA SER A 59 -1.78 8.50 -1.58
C SER A 59 -1.03 9.81 -1.31
N LYS A 60 -0.56 10.04 -0.09
CA LYS A 60 0.14 11.28 0.30
C LYS A 60 1.44 11.49 -0.49
N ILE A 61 2.16 10.41 -0.82
CA ILE A 61 3.38 10.49 -1.61
C ILE A 61 3.06 10.92 -3.04
N ILE A 62 2.00 10.35 -3.63
CA ILE A 62 1.54 10.71 -4.97
C ILE A 62 1.10 12.18 -5.01
N THR A 63 0.30 12.61 -4.03
CA THR A 63 -0.11 14.01 -3.90
C THR A 63 1.09 14.93 -3.75
N LEU A 64 2.07 14.57 -2.91
CA LEU A 64 3.29 15.36 -2.73
C LEU A 64 4.07 15.49 -4.06
N MET A 65 4.26 14.39 -4.79
CA MET A 65 4.93 14.43 -6.10
C MET A 65 4.25 15.38 -7.08
N VAL A 66 2.92 15.33 -7.18
CA VAL A 66 2.14 16.21 -8.06
C VAL A 66 2.31 17.67 -7.66
N VAL A 67 2.16 17.99 -6.37
CA VAL A 67 2.23 19.38 -5.90
C VAL A 67 3.65 19.93 -6.00
N LEU A 68 4.69 19.11 -5.80
CA LEU A 68 6.08 19.50 -6.02
C LEU A 68 6.34 19.83 -7.49
N ALA A 69 5.82 19.02 -8.42
CA ALA A 69 5.94 19.28 -9.86
C ALA A 69 5.22 20.58 -10.27
N ASP A 70 4.05 20.84 -9.67
CA ASP A 70 3.21 21.99 -10.02
C ASP A 70 3.68 23.32 -9.39
N ARG A 71 4.27 23.28 -8.19
CA ARG A 71 4.54 24.46 -7.36
C ARG A 71 6.01 24.67 -7.02
N GLY A 72 6.85 23.68 -7.26
CA GLY A 72 8.26 23.67 -6.88
C GLY A 72 8.47 23.42 -5.39
N GLU A 73 9.66 22.92 -5.05
CA GLU A 73 10.02 22.52 -3.68
C GLU A 73 9.90 23.67 -2.67
N ALA A 74 10.42 24.86 -3.01
CA ALA A 74 10.47 25.98 -2.09
C ALA A 74 9.08 26.42 -1.58
N GLU A 75 8.09 26.50 -2.48
CA GLU A 75 6.72 26.88 -2.09
C GLU A 75 6.08 25.78 -1.24
N VAL A 76 6.25 24.51 -1.61
CA VAL A 76 5.65 23.38 -0.89
C VAL A 76 6.21 23.25 0.51
N PHE A 77 7.54 23.21 0.66
CA PHE A 77 8.20 23.07 1.95
C PHE A 77 8.17 24.33 2.82
N SER A 78 7.65 25.46 2.31
CA SER A 78 7.25 26.59 3.16
C SER A 78 5.97 26.32 3.95
N ARG A 79 5.14 25.36 3.52
CA ARG A 79 3.81 25.05 4.09
C ARG A 79 3.75 23.72 4.83
N VAL A 80 4.62 22.78 4.47
CA VAL A 80 4.72 21.47 5.10
C VAL A 80 6.16 21.22 5.58
N GLY A 81 6.33 20.36 6.59
CA GLY A 81 7.66 19.99 7.07
C GLY A 81 8.51 19.33 5.98
N SER A 82 9.83 19.56 6.08
CA SER A 82 10.86 18.91 5.27
C SER A 82 11.26 17.54 5.84
#